data_AF-A0A2C5X1Y0-F1
#
_entry.id   AF-A0A2C5X1Y0-F1
#
_cell.length_a   1.000
_cell.length_b   1.000
_cell.length_c   1.000
_cell.angle_alpha   90.00
_cell.angle_beta   90.00
_cell.angle_gamma   90.00
#
_symmetry.space_group_name_H-M   'P 1'
#
loop_
_entity.id
_entity.type
_entity.pdbx_description
1 polymer ?
#
loop_
_entity_poly.entity_id
_entity_poly.type
_entity_poly.pdbx_seq_one_letter_code
_entity_poly.pdbx_strand_id
1 'polypeptide(L)'
;MASSNVTRSLAECPKLSGVGDELYNGRGFGLIRGLDINKYSIENRSTIWLGIQRYIAPLRARQDKARNMFSHIVADTRLPTSLTLSLTLLIGTLSGQHCRWVTWSIAASGSGCIITSVETIFNTTVANSSEMTGTLMKDDWPFALPNFQLRPLMYCHNNQLIMNFGRTALMGSASHLRFDDLPSLTAYQAGTPDAIETFAKATPIRSLVAST
;
A
#
# COMPACT_ATOMS: atom_id res chain seq x y z
N MET A 1 25.24 3.40 17.87
CA MET A 1 25.96 4.50 17.19
C MET A 1 26.25 4.10 15.75
N ALA A 2 25.57 4.74 14.80
CA ALA A 2 26.00 4.99 13.43
C ALA A 2 24.90 5.89 12.81
N SER A 3 24.87 7.15 13.25
CA SER A 3 24.08 8.19 12.60
C SER A 3 24.81 8.55 11.32
N SER A 4 24.38 8.00 10.19
CA SER A 4 24.83 8.47 8.89
C SER A 4 23.95 9.64 8.47
N ASN A 5 24.40 10.84 8.87
CA ASN A 5 23.97 12.11 8.28
C ASN A 5 24.24 12.08 6.77
N VAL A 6 23.25 11.66 6.00
CA VAL A 6 23.24 11.86 4.55
C VAL A 6 22.79 13.28 4.29
N THR A 7 23.76 14.11 3.95
CA THR A 7 23.72 15.53 3.60
C THR A 7 22.48 15.91 2.79
N ARG A 8 21.54 16.65 3.41
CA ARG A 8 20.48 17.41 2.70
C ARG A 8 21.13 18.66 2.08
N SER A 9 21.59 18.54 0.83
CA SER A 9 22.14 19.66 0.05
C SER A 9 21.37 19.87 -1.26
N LEU A 10 20.04 19.80 -1.19
CA LEU A 10 19.15 20.26 -2.26
C LEU A 10 18.18 21.24 -1.60
N ALA A 11 17.98 22.41 -2.21
CA ALA A 11 17.12 23.47 -1.71
C ALA A 11 15.85 22.89 -1.06
N GLU A 12 15.66 23.15 0.23
CA GLU A 12 14.58 22.56 0.99
C GLU A 12 13.24 22.92 0.33
N CYS A 13 12.38 21.92 0.11
CA CYS A 13 11.02 22.12 -0.37
C CYS A 13 10.06 21.87 0.81
N PRO A 14 9.68 22.90 1.59
CA PRO A 14 8.95 22.71 2.86
C PRO A 14 7.63 21.97 2.68
N LYS A 15 6.95 22.18 1.54
CA LYS A 15 5.69 21.49 1.22
C LYS A 15 5.88 19.98 1.05
N LEU A 16 6.94 19.54 0.38
CA LEU A 16 7.21 18.11 0.18
C LEU A 16 7.75 17.45 1.44
N SER A 17 8.53 18.18 2.24
CA SER A 17 8.96 17.72 3.56
C SER A 17 7.76 17.53 4.49
N GLY A 18 6.82 18.46 4.53
CA GLY A 18 5.59 18.33 5.33
C GLY A 18 4.72 17.15 4.90
N VAL A 19 4.68 16.81 3.60
CA VAL A 19 4.02 15.58 3.13
C VAL A 19 4.72 14.33 3.66
N GLY A 20 6.06 14.34 3.74
CA GLY A 20 6.82 13.28 4.40
C GLY A 20 6.46 13.16 5.87
N ASP A 21 6.44 14.27 6.61
CA ASP A 21 6.11 14.24 8.04
C ASP A 21 4.70 13.69 8.30
N GLU A 22 3.72 14.08 7.49
CA GLU A 22 2.36 13.53 7.55
C GLU A 22 2.29 12.03 7.22
N LEU A 23 3.19 11.55 6.36
CA LEU A 23 3.28 10.14 6.00
C LEU A 23 3.88 9.29 7.13
N TYR A 24 4.95 9.76 7.78
CA TYR A 24 5.68 8.99 8.80
C TYR A 24 5.13 9.17 10.21
N ASN A 25 4.71 10.39 10.55
CA ASN A 25 4.37 10.79 11.92
C ASN A 25 2.93 11.30 12.05
N GLY A 26 2.23 11.49 10.93
CA GLY A 26 0.86 12.01 10.90
C GLY A 26 -0.15 10.94 10.50
N ARG A 27 -1.03 11.29 9.57
CA ARG A 27 -2.18 10.45 9.18
C ARG A 27 -1.82 9.20 8.38
N GLY A 28 -0.55 9.00 8.01
CA GLY A 28 -0.11 7.85 7.24
C GLY A 28 -0.36 7.95 5.73
N PHE A 29 -0.78 9.11 5.22
CA PHE A 29 -0.89 9.38 3.79
C PHE A 29 -0.78 10.87 3.47
N GLY A 30 -0.43 11.19 2.22
CA GLY A 30 -0.35 12.54 1.71
C GLY A 30 -0.80 12.64 0.26
N LEU A 31 -1.30 13.81 -0.13
CA LEU A 31 -1.85 14.05 -1.46
C LEU A 31 -1.19 15.27 -2.08
N ILE A 32 -0.53 15.05 -3.22
CA ILE A 32 0.11 16.11 -4.01
C ILE A 32 -0.74 16.31 -5.26
N ARG A 33 -1.19 17.56 -5.48
CA ARG A 33 -1.98 17.98 -6.63
C ARG A 33 -1.29 19.14 -7.36
N GLY A 34 -1.74 19.43 -8.57
CA GLY A 34 -1.28 20.58 -9.36
C GLY A 34 -0.12 20.28 -10.33
N LEU A 35 0.25 19.02 -10.51
CA LEU A 35 1.19 18.62 -11.57
C LEU A 35 0.42 18.39 -12.87
N ASP A 36 0.58 19.30 -13.83
CA ASP A 36 0.08 19.10 -15.19
C ASP A 36 1.03 18.19 -15.97
N ILE A 37 0.68 16.91 -16.03
CA ILE A 37 1.48 15.88 -16.67
C ILE A 37 1.63 16.07 -18.18
N ASN A 38 0.68 16.74 -18.84
CA ASN A 38 0.65 16.90 -20.29
C ASN A 38 1.74 17.86 -20.78
N LYS A 39 2.27 18.71 -19.89
CA LYS A 39 3.38 19.62 -20.18
C LYS A 39 4.75 18.93 -20.28
N TYR A 40 4.85 17.67 -19.90
CA TYR A 40 6.14 16.97 -19.76
C TYR A 40 6.17 15.71 -20.63
N SER A 41 7.35 15.42 -21.21
CA SER A 41 7.63 14.12 -21.85
C SER A 41 7.63 12.99 -20.82
N ILE A 42 7.65 11.74 -21.28
CA ILE A 42 7.67 10.56 -20.41
C ILE A 42 8.92 10.56 -19.50
N GLU A 43 10.08 10.93 -20.03
CA GLU A 43 11.34 11.01 -19.30
C GLU A 43 11.31 12.12 -18.24
N ASN A 44 10.77 13.29 -18.60
CA ASN A 44 10.62 14.42 -17.68
C ASN A 44 9.62 14.08 -16.57
N ARG A 45 8.52 13.39 -16.90
CA ARG A 45 7.55 12.86 -15.94
C ARG A 45 8.22 11.93 -14.92
N SER A 46 9.01 10.96 -15.38
CA SER A 46 9.76 10.05 -14.51
C SER A 46 10.75 10.80 -13.61
N THR A 47 11.43 11.81 -14.15
CA THR A 47 12.39 12.64 -13.42
C THR A 47 11.71 13.45 -12.31
N ILE A 48 10.58 14.11 -12.63
CA ILE A 48 9.76 14.84 -11.64
C ILE A 48 9.33 13.90 -10.52
N TRP A 49 8.85 12.70 -10.85
CA TRP A 49 8.43 11.73 -9.85
C TRP A 49 9.56 11.31 -8.90
N LEU A 50 10.72 10.96 -9.45
CA LEU A 50 11.90 10.59 -8.66
C LEU A 50 12.38 11.76 -7.78
N GLY A 51 12.29 12.98 -8.31
CA GLY A 51 12.56 14.21 -7.57
C GLY A 51 11.64 14.34 -6.36
N ILE A 52 10.32 14.26 -6.55
CA ILE A 52 9.35 14.32 -5.44
C ILE A 52 9.60 13.18 -4.44
N GLN A 53 9.88 11.96 -4.93
CA GLN A 53 10.13 10.80 -4.06
C GLN A 53 11.28 11.06 -3.12
N ARG A 54 12.38 11.64 -3.62
CA ARG A 54 13.57 11.91 -2.82
C ARG A 54 13.30 12.81 -1.61
N TYR A 55 12.33 13.73 -1.68
CA TYR A 55 11.96 14.60 -0.56
C TYR A 55 11.10 13.89 0.50
N ILE A 56 10.35 12.87 0.10
CA ILE A 56 9.45 12.13 0.99
C ILE A 56 10.20 10.93 1.58
N ALA A 57 10.78 10.08 0.75
CA ALA A 57 11.49 8.87 1.15
C ALA A 57 12.90 8.85 0.53
N PRO A 58 13.97 8.77 1.33
CA PRO A 58 15.35 8.84 0.81
C PRO A 58 15.74 7.60 -0.01
N LEU A 59 15.08 6.46 0.24
CA LEU A 59 15.32 5.17 -0.40
C LEU A 59 14.23 4.83 -1.42
N ARG A 60 14.61 4.04 -2.44
CA ARG A 60 13.72 3.62 -3.53
C ARG A 60 13.64 2.10 -3.56
N ALA A 61 12.42 1.58 -3.62
CA ALA A 61 12.18 0.15 -3.77
C ALA A 61 12.29 -0.28 -5.24
N ARG A 62 12.57 -1.57 -5.45
CA ARG A 62 12.45 -2.25 -6.74
C ARG A 62 11.17 -3.07 -6.72
N GLN A 63 10.45 -3.08 -7.83
CA GLN A 63 9.16 -3.75 -7.94
C GLN A 63 9.29 -5.19 -8.44
N ASP A 64 10.38 -5.52 -9.12
CA ASP A 64 10.60 -6.85 -9.69
C ASP A 64 12.07 -7.30 -9.61
N LYS A 65 12.30 -8.53 -10.05
CA LYS A 65 13.65 -9.13 -10.15
C LYS A 65 14.52 -8.43 -11.19
N ALA A 66 13.94 -7.78 -12.19
CA ALA A 66 14.64 -6.97 -13.18
C ALA A 66 15.09 -5.60 -12.62
N ARG A 67 14.79 -5.32 -11.35
CA ARG A 67 15.16 -4.09 -10.63
C ARG A 67 14.44 -2.85 -11.15
N ASN A 68 13.30 -3.02 -11.81
CA ASN A 68 12.46 -1.90 -12.24
C ASN A 68 11.94 -1.13 -11.03
N MET A 69 11.98 0.20 -11.09
CA MET A 69 11.46 1.10 -10.05
C MET A 69 10.04 1.60 -10.37
N PHE A 70 9.60 1.37 -11.60
CA PHE A 70 8.32 1.79 -12.12
C PHE A 70 7.60 0.60 -12.73
N SER A 71 6.28 0.55 -12.53
CA SER A 71 5.39 -0.45 -13.09
C SER A 71 4.18 0.31 -13.61
N HIS A 72 3.84 0.05 -14.87
CA HIS A 72 2.68 0.66 -15.49
C HIS A 72 1.46 -0.21 -15.19
N ILE A 73 0.50 0.35 -14.47
CA ILE A 73 -0.74 -0.33 -14.13
C ILE A 73 -1.78 0.09 -15.18
N VAL A 74 -2.22 -0.87 -15.98
CA VAL A 74 -3.28 -0.69 -16.98
C VAL A 74 -4.43 -1.59 -16.58
N ALA A 75 -5.66 -1.10 -16.73
CA ALA A 75 -6.84 -1.95 -16.61
C ALA A 75 -6.74 -3.09 -17.63
N ASP A 76 -6.80 -4.33 -17.16
CA ASP A 76 -6.87 -5.47 -18.07
C ASP A 76 -8.28 -5.53 -18.66
N THR A 77 -8.41 -5.14 -19.93
CA THR A 77 -9.70 -5.14 -20.64
C THR A 77 -10.17 -6.55 -21.03
N ARG A 78 -9.39 -7.59 -20.75
CA ARG A 78 -9.71 -8.99 -21.08
C ARG A 78 -10.36 -9.76 -19.92
N LEU A 79 -10.33 -9.21 -18.71
CA LEU A 79 -10.97 -9.80 -17.54
C LEU A 79 -12.26 -9.01 -17.22
N PRO A 80 -13.42 -9.68 -17.02
CA PRO A 80 -14.69 -9.02 -16.71
C PRO A 80 -14.71 -8.37 -15.31
N THR A 81 -13.66 -8.60 -14.52
CA THR A 81 -13.50 -8.03 -13.20
C THR A 81 -12.73 -6.72 -13.33
N SER A 82 -13.46 -5.60 -13.23
CA SER A 82 -12.86 -4.31 -12.87
C SER A 82 -12.03 -4.51 -11.60
N LEU A 83 -10.72 -4.64 -11.75
CA LEU A 83 -9.81 -4.34 -10.65
C LEU A 83 -10.05 -2.88 -10.32
N THR A 84 -10.89 -2.65 -9.30
CA THR A 84 -11.08 -1.35 -8.67
C THR A 84 -9.83 -1.07 -7.83
N LEU A 85 -8.69 -0.95 -8.50
CA LEU A 85 -7.45 -0.45 -7.93
C LEU A 85 -7.40 1.02 -8.22
N SER A 86 -8.16 1.69 -7.40
CA SER A 86 -8.29 3.10 -7.54
C SER A 86 -7.14 3.82 -6.86
N LEU A 87 -6.71 4.88 -7.54
CA LEU A 87 -5.52 5.66 -7.28
C LEU A 87 -5.67 6.57 -6.08
N THR A 88 -4.88 6.31 -5.05
CA THR A 88 -4.36 7.27 -4.08
C THR A 88 -3.07 6.67 -3.55
N LEU A 89 -2.20 7.50 -2.95
CA LEU A 89 -1.05 7.02 -2.19
C LEU A 89 -1.51 5.96 -1.17
N LEU A 90 -1.45 4.69 -1.56
CA LEU A 90 -1.81 3.56 -0.73
C LEU A 90 -0.51 2.91 -0.28
N ILE A 91 -0.29 2.91 1.03
CA ILE A 91 0.70 2.05 1.69
C ILE A 91 0.13 0.62 1.62
N GLY A 92 0.27 0.00 0.44
CA GLY A 92 0.02 -1.42 0.21
C GLY A 92 1.34 -2.19 0.30
N THR A 93 1.41 -3.09 1.25
CA THR A 93 2.63 -3.80 1.63
C THR A 93 3.03 -4.88 0.62
N LEU A 94 3.78 -4.46 -0.40
CA LEU A 94 4.56 -5.35 -1.26
C LEU A 94 6.02 -5.25 -0.83
N SER A 95 6.45 -6.06 0.13
CA SER A 95 7.86 -6.23 0.60
C SER A 95 8.64 -4.97 1.02
N GLY A 96 8.05 -3.78 0.93
CA GLY A 96 8.64 -2.50 1.28
C GLY A 96 7.81 -1.78 2.34
N GLN A 97 8.50 -0.98 3.16
CA GLN A 97 7.90 -0.19 4.25
C GLN A 97 6.90 0.86 3.74
N HIS A 98 7.03 1.29 2.48
CA HIS A 98 6.17 2.31 1.88
C HIS A 98 5.83 1.91 0.45
N CYS A 99 4.59 2.11 0.05
CA CYS A 99 4.13 1.94 -1.32
C CYS A 99 3.62 3.27 -1.86
N ARG A 100 4.00 3.58 -3.09
CA ARG A 100 3.79 4.91 -3.68
C ARG A 100 3.23 4.78 -5.09
N TRP A 101 2.14 5.50 -5.35
CA TRP A 101 1.41 5.42 -6.61
C TRP A 101 1.34 6.81 -7.25
N VAL A 102 1.55 6.88 -8.57
CA VAL A 102 1.34 8.08 -9.38
C VAL A 102 0.13 7.87 -10.25
N THR A 103 -0.74 8.85 -10.30
CA THR A 103 -1.81 8.90 -11.29
C THR A 103 -1.31 9.57 -12.56
N TRP A 104 -1.12 8.79 -13.63
CA TRP A 104 -0.75 9.29 -14.96
C TRP A 104 -1.94 9.47 -15.89
N SER A 105 -3.07 8.83 -15.59
CA SER A 105 -4.33 9.01 -16.29
C SER A 105 -5.47 8.63 -15.34
N ILE A 106 -6.62 9.26 -15.51
CA ILE A 106 -7.81 9.07 -14.68
C ILE A 106 -8.78 8.23 -15.49
N ALA A 107 -9.28 7.13 -14.93
CA ALA A 107 -10.31 6.36 -15.62
C ALA A 107 -11.59 7.20 -15.74
N ALA A 108 -12.26 7.14 -16.89
CA ALA A 108 -13.49 7.89 -17.18
C ALA A 108 -14.62 7.60 -16.16
N SER A 109 -14.59 6.45 -15.49
CA SER A 109 -15.43 6.11 -14.34
C SER A 109 -14.77 5.02 -13.49
N GLY A 110 -15.18 4.88 -12.22
CA GLY A 110 -14.80 3.74 -11.37
C GLY A 110 -13.40 3.76 -10.73
N SER A 111 -12.66 4.86 -10.77
CA SER A 111 -11.27 4.96 -10.26
C SER A 111 -11.12 5.61 -8.85
N GLY A 112 -12.04 5.36 -7.90
CA GLY A 112 -11.98 5.93 -6.52
C GLY A 112 -11.28 5.06 -5.46
N CYS A 113 -10.16 5.54 -4.89
CA CYS A 113 -9.32 4.78 -3.94
C CYS A 113 -9.95 4.74 -2.56
N ILE A 114 -9.82 3.61 -1.90
CA ILE A 114 -10.18 3.46 -0.50
C ILE A 114 -8.90 3.40 0.29
N ILE A 115 -8.72 4.37 1.17
CA ILE A 115 -7.68 4.37 2.20
C ILE A 115 -8.38 4.31 3.55
N THR A 116 -7.86 3.48 4.43
CA THR A 116 -8.32 3.34 5.80
C THR A 116 -7.09 3.22 6.70
N SER A 117 -7.15 3.82 7.90
CA SER A 117 -6.09 3.66 8.90
C SER A 117 -6.10 2.26 9.50
N VAL A 118 -4.92 1.71 9.72
CA VAL A 118 -4.72 0.44 10.45
C VAL A 118 -5.31 0.52 11.85
N GLU A 119 -5.19 1.67 12.52
CA GLU A 119 -5.75 1.90 13.85
C GLU A 119 -7.29 1.84 13.83
N THR A 120 -7.91 2.38 12.78
CA THR A 120 -9.37 2.28 12.60
C THR A 120 -9.78 0.82 12.44
N ILE A 121 -9.08 0.05 11.60
CA ILE A 121 -9.34 -1.40 11.45
C ILE A 121 -9.19 -2.12 12.78
N PHE A 122 -8.13 -1.82 13.53
CA PHE A 122 -7.88 -2.44 14.84
C PHE A 122 -9.01 -2.12 15.83
N ASN A 123 -9.37 -0.85 15.98
CA ASN A 123 -10.44 -0.43 16.89
C ASN A 123 -11.79 -1.06 16.53
N THR A 124 -12.12 -1.10 15.23
CA THR A 124 -13.32 -1.80 14.75
C THR A 124 -13.24 -3.30 15.03
N THR A 125 -12.09 -3.92 14.85
CA THR A 125 -11.90 -5.35 15.12
C THR A 125 -12.09 -5.66 16.60
N VAL A 126 -11.46 -4.89 17.50
CA VAL A 126 -11.60 -5.04 18.95
C VAL A 126 -13.05 -4.86 19.40
N ALA A 127 -13.77 -3.91 18.83
CA ALA A 127 -15.18 -3.66 19.15
C ALA A 127 -16.12 -4.79 18.69
N ASN A 128 -15.77 -5.53 17.63
CA ASN A 128 -16.62 -6.59 17.07
C ASN A 128 -16.23 -8.00 17.54
N SER A 129 -14.94 -8.29 17.71
CA SER A 129 -14.46 -9.63 18.08
C SER A 129 -13.04 -9.61 18.66
N SER A 130 -12.91 -10.01 19.93
CA SER A 130 -11.61 -10.25 20.58
C SER A 130 -10.85 -11.41 19.95
N GLU A 131 -11.56 -12.43 19.47
CA GLU A 131 -10.98 -13.59 18.76
C GLU A 131 -10.32 -13.18 17.43
N MET A 132 -10.97 -12.29 16.68
CA MET A 132 -10.42 -11.77 15.43
C MET A 132 -9.17 -10.94 15.70
N THR A 133 -9.21 -10.11 16.75
CA THR A 133 -8.07 -9.33 17.21
C THR A 133 -6.87 -10.24 17.51
N GLY A 134 -7.09 -11.31 18.28
CA GLY A 134 -6.05 -12.29 18.58
C GLY A 134 -5.51 -12.96 17.32
N THR A 135 -6.38 -13.38 16.41
CA THR A 135 -5.99 -14.04 15.15
C THR A 135 -5.13 -13.14 14.26
N LEU A 136 -5.43 -11.84 14.15
CA LEU A 136 -4.63 -10.90 13.37
C LEU A 136 -3.18 -10.78 13.86
N MET A 137 -2.97 -10.94 15.16
CA MET A 137 -1.68 -10.77 15.83
C MET A 137 -0.89 -12.07 16.01
N LYS A 138 -1.49 -13.24 15.76
CA LYS A 138 -0.78 -14.51 15.76
C LYS A 138 0.24 -14.55 14.64
N ASP A 139 1.38 -15.18 14.88
CA ASP A 139 2.45 -15.37 13.91
C ASP A 139 2.26 -16.59 13.00
N ASP A 140 1.12 -17.26 13.06
CA ASP A 140 0.82 -18.52 12.37
C ASP A 140 0.25 -18.35 10.94
N TRP A 141 0.37 -17.17 10.32
CA TRP A 141 -0.13 -16.97 8.96
C TRP A 141 0.88 -17.42 7.89
N PRO A 142 0.53 -18.38 7.03
CA PRO A 142 1.42 -18.97 6.03
C PRO A 142 1.47 -18.14 4.74
N PHE A 143 2.26 -17.07 4.73
CA PHE A 143 2.54 -16.30 3.52
C PHE A 143 3.41 -17.12 2.56
N ALA A 144 2.96 -17.33 1.33
CA ALA A 144 3.66 -18.09 0.29
C ALA A 144 4.60 -17.23 -0.58
N LEU A 145 4.41 -15.91 -0.60
CA LEU A 145 5.11 -15.00 -1.51
C LEU A 145 5.84 -13.88 -0.75
N PRO A 146 7.00 -13.41 -1.24
CA PRO A 146 7.79 -14.01 -2.33
C PRO A 146 8.51 -15.30 -1.91
N ASN A 147 8.68 -15.52 -0.60
CA ASN A 147 9.18 -16.74 0.00
C ASN A 147 8.21 -17.15 1.11
N PHE A 148 8.19 -18.44 1.45
CA PHE A 148 7.38 -18.93 2.55
C PHE A 148 7.82 -18.34 3.89
N GLN A 149 6.87 -17.80 4.66
CA GLN A 149 7.10 -17.28 6.00
C GLN A 149 5.81 -17.32 6.84
N LEU A 150 6.00 -17.55 8.14
CA LEU A 150 4.97 -17.40 9.17
C LEU A 150 5.16 -16.03 9.84
N ARG A 151 4.14 -15.18 9.79
CA ARG A 151 4.17 -13.84 10.40
C ARG A 151 2.75 -13.29 10.60
N PRO A 152 2.53 -12.38 11.55
CA PRO A 152 1.20 -11.80 11.75
C PRO A 152 0.75 -10.91 10.59
N LEU A 153 -0.57 -10.73 10.47
CA LEU A 153 -1.14 -9.71 9.59
C LEU A 153 -0.98 -8.32 10.20
N MET A 154 -1.09 -8.22 11.52
CA MET A 154 -0.97 -6.99 12.30
C MET A 154 -0.02 -7.18 13.48
N TYR A 155 0.89 -6.23 13.67
CA TYR A 155 1.79 -6.23 14.83
C TYR A 155 1.97 -4.80 15.36
N CYS A 156 2.36 -4.68 16.62
CA CYS A 156 2.65 -3.40 17.25
C CYS A 156 4.17 -3.26 17.44
N HIS A 157 4.74 -2.17 16.98
CA HIS A 157 6.16 -1.85 17.17
C HIS A 157 6.29 -0.39 17.63
N ASN A 158 7.01 -0.14 18.72
CA ASN A 158 7.15 1.20 19.33
C ASN A 158 5.82 1.93 19.50
N ASN A 159 4.79 1.22 19.96
CA ASN A 159 3.44 1.74 20.16
C ASN A 159 2.72 2.20 18.87
N GLN A 160 3.20 1.76 17.70
CA GLN A 160 2.58 1.98 16.40
C GLN A 160 2.06 0.65 15.84
N LEU A 161 0.79 0.65 15.41
CA LEU A 161 0.20 -0.49 14.73
C LEU A 161 0.64 -0.54 13.28
N ILE A 162 1.12 -1.71 12.86
CA ILE A 162 1.56 -1.97 11.50
C ILE A 162 0.78 -3.16 10.98
N MET A 163 0.18 -3.01 9.81
CA MET A 163 -0.47 -4.08 9.08
C MET A 163 0.24 -4.30 7.74
N ASN A 164 0.54 -5.55 7.42
CA ASN A 164 1.21 -5.91 6.18
C ASN A 164 0.67 -7.23 5.65
N PHE A 165 -0.19 -7.19 4.64
CA PHE A 165 -0.56 -8.40 3.91
C PHE A 165 -1.07 -8.11 2.50
N GLY A 166 -1.02 -9.14 1.67
CA GLY A 166 -1.71 -9.19 0.38
C GLY A 166 -2.40 -10.53 0.24
N ARG A 167 -3.65 -10.54 -0.25
CA ARG A 167 -4.48 -11.75 -0.34
C ARG A 167 -3.82 -12.84 -1.17
N THR A 168 -3.19 -12.47 -2.27
CA THR A 168 -2.46 -13.40 -3.15
C THR A 168 -1.36 -14.17 -2.44
N ALA A 169 -0.67 -13.55 -1.48
CA ALA A 169 0.38 -14.24 -0.73
C ALA A 169 -0.19 -15.28 0.26
N LEU A 170 -1.47 -15.15 0.66
CA LEU A 170 -2.14 -16.07 1.58
C LEU A 170 -3.00 -17.12 0.87
N MET A 171 -3.65 -16.75 -0.23
CA MET A 171 -4.71 -17.54 -0.87
C MET A 171 -4.40 -17.86 -2.34
N GLY A 172 -3.34 -17.30 -2.91
CA GLY A 172 -3.08 -17.38 -4.35
C GLY A 172 -4.00 -16.47 -5.17
N SER A 173 -3.83 -16.52 -6.48
CA SER A 173 -4.70 -15.93 -7.48
C SER A 173 -4.56 -16.68 -8.81
N ALA A 174 -5.41 -16.38 -9.80
CA ALA A 174 -5.32 -16.98 -11.13
C ALA A 174 -3.92 -16.81 -11.77
N SER A 175 -3.22 -15.71 -11.47
CA SER A 175 -1.87 -15.44 -11.99
C SER A 175 -0.75 -15.95 -11.07
N HIS A 176 -1.05 -16.27 -9.82
CA HIS A 176 -0.08 -16.71 -8.82
C HIS A 176 -0.69 -17.85 -8.01
N LEU A 177 -0.60 -19.07 -8.55
CA LEU A 177 -1.12 -20.25 -7.88
C LEU A 177 -0.38 -20.46 -6.56
N ARG A 178 -1.13 -20.81 -5.52
CA ARG A 178 -0.58 -21.27 -4.26
C ARG A 178 -0.38 -22.78 -4.37
N PHE A 179 0.80 -23.27 -4.01
CA PHE A 179 1.09 -24.69 -4.03
C PHE A 179 0.40 -25.42 -2.87
N ASP A 180 -0.07 -26.65 -3.12
CA ASP A 180 -0.85 -27.46 -2.17
C ASP A 180 -0.01 -28.03 -1.01
N ASP A 181 1.32 -28.01 -1.13
CA ASP A 181 2.26 -28.45 -0.10
C ASP A 181 2.44 -27.42 1.04
N LEU A 182 1.97 -26.18 0.84
CA LEU A 182 2.03 -25.14 1.85
C LEU A 182 0.90 -25.29 2.87
N PRO A 183 1.11 -24.89 4.14
CA PRO A 183 0.06 -24.90 5.14
C PRO A 183 -1.18 -24.11 4.69
N SER A 184 -2.34 -24.75 4.83
CA SER A 184 -3.65 -24.14 4.57
C SER A 184 -4.06 -23.21 5.70
N LEU A 185 -4.84 -22.18 5.36
CA LEU A 185 -5.48 -21.33 6.36
C LEU A 185 -6.57 -22.11 7.09
N THR A 186 -6.74 -21.83 8.37
CA THR A 186 -7.95 -22.25 9.10
C THR A 186 -9.19 -21.55 8.51
N ALA A 187 -10.39 -22.12 8.71
CA ALA A 187 -11.62 -21.49 8.26
C ALA A 187 -11.77 -20.04 8.78
N TYR A 188 -11.32 -19.80 10.02
CA TYR A 188 -11.35 -18.48 10.64
C TYR A 188 -10.33 -17.51 10.00
N GLN A 189 -9.09 -17.96 9.79
CA GLN A 189 -8.08 -17.17 9.06
C GLN A 189 -8.52 -16.87 7.62
N ALA A 190 -9.18 -17.80 6.94
CA ALA A 190 -9.65 -17.60 5.57
C ALA A 190 -10.72 -16.51 5.45
N GLY A 191 -11.63 -16.39 6.42
CA GLY A 191 -12.67 -15.35 6.45
C GLY A 191 -12.21 -13.99 6.99
N THR A 192 -11.08 -13.94 7.70
CA THR A 192 -10.59 -12.70 8.33
C THR A 192 -10.24 -11.60 7.31
N PRO A 193 -9.55 -11.87 6.17
CA PRO A 193 -9.33 -10.86 5.13
C PRO A 193 -10.61 -10.21 4.58
N ASP A 194 -11.72 -10.95 4.48
CA ASP A 194 -13.02 -10.40 4.05
C ASP A 194 -13.61 -9.45 5.08
N ALA A 195 -13.49 -9.78 6.36
CA ALA A 195 -13.91 -8.90 7.44
C ALA A 195 -13.11 -7.57 7.44
N ILE A 196 -11.77 -7.65 7.29
CA ILE A 196 -10.91 -6.46 7.19
C ILE A 196 -11.34 -5.59 6.00
N GLU A 197 -11.56 -6.18 4.83
CA GLU A 197 -11.98 -5.44 3.64
C GLU A 197 -13.34 -4.77 3.84
N THR A 198 -14.26 -5.45 4.51
CA THR A 198 -15.57 -4.89 4.88
C THR A 198 -15.42 -3.70 5.82
N PHE A 199 -14.59 -3.79 6.85
CA PHE A 199 -14.33 -2.70 7.79
C PHE A 199 -13.65 -1.50 7.12
N ALA A 200 -12.70 -1.75 6.21
CA ALA A 200 -12.07 -0.70 5.42
C ALA A 200 -13.08 0.02 4.50
N LYS A 201 -13.99 -0.73 3.86
CA LYS A 201 -15.05 -0.16 3.02
C LYS A 201 -16.10 0.63 3.82
N ALA A 202 -16.31 0.28 5.09
CA ALA A 202 -17.23 0.98 6.00
C ALA A 202 -16.64 2.28 6.56
N THR A 203 -15.32 2.42 6.63
CA THR A 203 -14.61 3.60 7.14
C THR A 203 -13.66 4.23 6.11
N PRO A 204 -14.10 4.49 4.86
CA PRO A 204 -13.19 4.86 3.80
C PRO A 204 -12.88 6.36 3.81
N ILE A 205 -11.60 6.69 3.69
CA ILE A 205 -11.19 7.97 3.11
C ILE A 205 -11.17 7.77 1.60
N ARG A 206 -12.13 8.42 0.91
CA ARG A 206 -12.25 8.36 -0.54
C ARG A 206 -11.53 9.54 -1.18
N SER A 207 -10.55 9.25 -2.02
CA SER A 207 -10.12 10.23 -3.01
C SER A 207 -10.99 10.05 -4.24
N LEU A 208 -11.85 11.04 -4.49
CA LEU A 208 -12.55 11.16 -5.76
C LEU A 208 -11.69 12.00 -6.67
N VAL A 209 -11.29 11.44 -7.81
CA VAL A 209 -10.71 12.25 -8.88
C VAL A 209 -11.88 12.72 -9.73
N ALA A 210 -12.35 13.95 -9.48
CA ALA A 210 -13.37 14.56 -10.30
C ALA A 210 -12.77 14.94 -11.66
N SER A 211 -13.39 14.47 -12.75
CA SER A 211 -13.16 15.00 -14.08
C SER A 211 -13.78 16.39 -14.16
N THR A 212 -12.96 17.44 -14.16
CA THR A 212 -13.34 18.78 -14.61
C THR A 212 -13.07 18.91 -16.09
#